data_AF-A0ABD6BV05-F1
#
_entry.id   AF-A0ABD6BV05-F1
#
_cell.length_a   1.000
_cell.length_b   1.000
_cell.length_c   1.000
_cell.angle_alpha   90.00
_cell.angle_beta   90.00
_cell.angle_gamma   90.00
#
_symmetry.space_group_name_H-M   'P 1'
#
loop_
_entity.id
_entity.type
_entity.pdbx_description
1 polymer ?
#
loop_
_entity_poly.entity_id
_entity_poly.type
_entity_poly.pdbx_seq_one_letter_code
_entity_poly.pdbx_strand_id
1 'polypeptide(L)'
;TPCVILERRDTRRRQDGRAHPNDTTHRRCEMIPDWVPFFGGDADDSGEAESADPAVEYDAAQTPLDTLSDTHQRLIAPEHVVEHANGVETGEHWRRTLWAAEYPDEPMDGLFETLYATGETRETDLSIHLDPRDTHSTLNELENRIESLTADHEYLAEKHRAGARGVRKDLEDYQALYDVLRNSPMRAFDVSMYLSARGEQGTSTIDGVSKTARQAPANLTPVTPRWSQLDALTASSPIGVDALDETLDTRTPMLAGAVGAMFPFVAGAFAEPGVEYGTYALNESPVILDRFNRSTGYCMMTIGKLGAGKSFSTKLQLVRQAMYDDDTTIVMLDPM
;
A
#
# COMPACT_ATOMS: atom_id res chain seq x y z
N THR A 1 -0.94 -6.67 -31.33
CA THR A 1 0.53 -6.75 -31.23
C THR A 1 1.02 -5.51 -30.50
N PRO A 2 2.06 -5.57 -29.63
CA PRO A 2 2.89 -6.72 -29.31
C PRO A 2 2.45 -7.46 -28.05
N CYS A 3 2.71 -8.76 -28.08
CA CYS A 3 2.65 -9.69 -26.97
C CYS A 3 3.99 -9.58 -26.22
N VAL A 4 3.95 -9.25 -24.93
CA VAL A 4 5.15 -9.28 -24.08
C VAL A 4 5.33 -10.72 -23.61
N ILE A 5 6.37 -11.37 -24.15
CA ILE A 5 6.81 -12.69 -23.70
C ILE A 5 7.69 -12.46 -22.47
N LEU A 6 7.21 -12.88 -21.30
CA LEU A 6 8.02 -13.01 -20.09
C LEU A 6 8.92 -14.24 -20.21
N GLU A 7 10.14 -14.06 -20.71
CA GLU A 7 11.17 -15.10 -20.66
C GLU A 7 11.76 -15.20 -19.25
N ARG A 8 11.36 -16.24 -18.51
CA ARG A 8 12.02 -16.68 -17.28
C ARG A 8 13.35 -17.34 -17.67
N ARG A 9 14.49 -16.66 -17.45
CA ARG A 9 15.82 -17.26 -17.62
C ARG A 9 16.09 -18.24 -16.49
N ASP A 10 15.79 -19.52 -16.74
CA ASP A 10 16.15 -20.63 -15.87
C ASP A 10 17.61 -21.03 -16.16
N THR A 11 18.55 -20.60 -15.31
CA THR A 11 19.99 -20.91 -15.47
C THR A 11 20.32 -22.28 -14.88
N ARG A 12 19.92 -23.36 -15.55
CA ARG A 12 20.49 -24.70 -15.32
C ARG A 12 21.50 -25.06 -16.41
N ARG A 13 22.79 -24.96 -16.05
CA ARG A 13 23.92 -25.53 -16.81
C ARG A 13 23.71 -27.04 -17.01
N ARG A 14 23.67 -27.49 -18.27
CA ARG A 14 24.17 -28.82 -18.66
C ARG A 14 24.89 -28.74 -20.00
N GLN A 15 26.09 -29.32 -20.00
CA GLN A 15 26.98 -29.54 -21.14
C GLN A 15 26.33 -30.54 -22.12
N ASP A 16 26.34 -30.23 -23.41
CA ASP A 16 26.99 -31.04 -24.46
C ASP A 16 26.59 -30.55 -25.86
N GLY A 17 27.57 -30.49 -26.75
CA GLY A 17 27.50 -29.73 -27.99
C GLY A 17 26.98 -30.48 -29.22
N ARG A 18 26.62 -29.69 -30.24
CA ARG A 18 26.96 -29.84 -31.68
C ARG A 18 26.40 -28.64 -32.45
N ALA A 19 27.11 -28.22 -33.48
CA ALA A 19 26.89 -27.00 -34.25
C ALA A 19 26.32 -27.26 -35.66
N HIS A 20 25.88 -26.14 -36.29
CA HIS A 20 25.63 -25.84 -37.72
C HIS A 20 24.17 -25.90 -38.29
N PRO A 21 23.82 -25.10 -39.35
CA PRO A 21 23.75 -23.63 -39.38
C PRO A 21 22.52 -23.04 -40.19
N ASN A 22 22.35 -21.71 -40.12
CA ASN A 22 21.68 -20.76 -41.05
C ASN A 22 20.32 -21.08 -41.71
N ASP A 23 19.32 -20.21 -41.47
CA ASP A 23 18.60 -19.54 -42.57
C ASP A 23 18.04 -18.17 -42.14
N THR A 24 18.25 -17.17 -42.98
CA THR A 24 17.84 -15.76 -42.82
C THR A 24 16.84 -15.45 -43.92
N THR A 25 15.60 -15.10 -43.59
CA THR A 25 14.69 -14.49 -44.58
C THR A 25 13.84 -13.38 -43.98
N HIS A 26 14.12 -12.16 -44.42
CA HIS A 26 13.25 -10.99 -44.35
C HIS A 26 11.91 -11.26 -45.04
N ARG A 27 10.78 -10.80 -44.47
CA ARG A 27 9.56 -10.51 -45.22
C ARG A 27 8.92 -9.20 -44.78
N ARG A 28 8.52 -8.43 -45.80
CA ARG A 28 8.03 -7.05 -45.82
C ARG A 28 6.63 -6.89 -45.23
N CYS A 29 6.36 -5.72 -44.63
CA CYS A 29 5.01 -5.19 -44.41
C CYS A 29 4.39 -4.74 -45.74
N GLU A 30 3.15 -5.13 -45.98
CA GLU A 30 2.27 -4.51 -46.99
C GLU A 30 1.19 -3.67 -46.31
N MET A 31 0.94 -2.50 -46.90
CA MET A 31 -0.01 -1.49 -46.44
C MET A 31 -1.45 -1.85 -46.82
N ILE A 32 -2.38 -1.47 -45.95
CA ILE A 32 -3.83 -1.55 -46.16
C ILE A 32 -4.24 -0.49 -47.21
N PRO A 33 -5.08 -0.81 -48.21
CA PRO A 33 -5.78 0.22 -48.99
C PRO A 33 -7.15 0.53 -48.36
N ASP A 34 -7.35 1.81 -48.07
CA ASP A 34 -8.64 2.46 -47.85
C ASP A 34 -9.54 2.37 -49.10
N TRP A 35 -10.85 2.46 -48.86
CA TRP A 35 -11.91 3.08 -49.68
C TRP A 35 -13.07 2.15 -50.11
N VAL A 36 -14.30 2.56 -49.76
CA VAL A 36 -15.56 2.06 -50.33
C VAL A 36 -16.41 3.28 -50.73
N PRO A 37 -16.83 3.44 -52.00
CA PRO A 37 -17.77 4.47 -52.38
C PRO A 37 -19.21 3.93 -52.47
N PHE A 38 -20.14 4.66 -51.87
CA PHE A 38 -21.58 4.53 -52.04
C PHE A 38 -22.03 5.23 -53.34
N PHE A 39 -22.70 4.54 -54.26
CA PHE A 39 -23.68 5.12 -55.20
C PHE A 39 -24.66 4.05 -55.69
N GLY A 40 -25.95 4.41 -55.73
CA GLY A 40 -27.06 3.56 -56.18
C GLY A 40 -27.41 3.70 -57.66
N GLY A 41 -28.36 2.87 -58.10
CA GLY A 41 -29.03 2.95 -59.41
C GLY A 41 -29.84 1.67 -59.71
N ASP A 42 -31.10 1.87 -60.08
CA ASP A 42 -32.17 0.88 -60.31
C ASP A 42 -31.94 -0.14 -61.43
N ALA A 43 -32.47 -1.36 -61.27
CA ALA A 43 -33.20 -2.13 -62.31
C ALA A 43 -33.78 -3.44 -61.74
N ASP A 44 -35.07 -3.67 -61.99
CA ASP A 44 -35.80 -4.93 -61.78
C ASP A 44 -35.17 -6.08 -62.59
N ASP A 45 -34.91 -7.22 -61.93
CA ASP A 45 -35.11 -8.53 -62.56
C ASP A 45 -35.42 -9.59 -61.49
N SER A 46 -36.50 -10.32 -61.73
CA SER A 46 -37.02 -11.40 -60.89
C SER A 46 -36.20 -12.67 -61.12
N GLY A 47 -35.46 -13.09 -60.10
CA GLY A 47 -34.81 -14.41 -60.04
C GLY A 47 -34.67 -14.86 -58.60
N GLU A 48 -35.46 -15.86 -58.20
CA GLU A 48 -35.25 -16.59 -56.95
C GLU A 48 -33.90 -17.31 -57.02
N ALA A 49 -32.90 -16.82 -56.29
CA ALA A 49 -31.65 -17.53 -56.04
C ALA A 49 -31.16 -17.20 -54.62
N GLU A 50 -31.34 -18.19 -53.75
CA GLU A 50 -30.62 -18.47 -52.50
C GLU A 50 -30.19 -17.26 -51.66
N SER A 51 -30.88 -17.09 -50.52
CA SER A 51 -30.31 -16.40 -49.37
C SER A 51 -29.03 -17.12 -48.94
N ALA A 52 -27.89 -16.69 -49.48
CA ALA A 52 -26.60 -16.96 -48.88
C ALA A 52 -26.56 -16.20 -47.56
N ASP A 53 -27.12 -16.80 -46.50
CA ASP A 53 -26.70 -16.46 -45.15
C ASP A 53 -25.18 -16.50 -45.15
N PRO A 54 -24.48 -15.44 -44.68
CA PRO A 54 -23.04 -15.53 -44.52
C PRO A 54 -22.79 -16.68 -43.55
N ALA A 55 -22.34 -17.82 -44.10
CA ALA A 55 -21.86 -18.93 -43.32
C ALA A 55 -20.59 -18.44 -42.63
N VAL A 56 -20.77 -17.92 -41.42
CA VAL A 56 -19.67 -17.64 -40.51
C VAL A 56 -19.11 -19.01 -40.15
N GLU A 57 -18.11 -19.43 -40.91
CA GLU A 57 -17.32 -20.60 -40.61
C GLU A 57 -16.56 -20.29 -39.33
N TYR A 58 -17.07 -20.81 -38.21
CA TYR A 58 -16.47 -20.60 -36.90
C TYR A 58 -15.18 -21.41 -36.85
N ASP A 59 -14.06 -20.74 -37.14
CA ASP A 59 -12.74 -21.34 -36.96
C ASP A 59 -12.54 -21.62 -35.46
N ALA A 60 -12.64 -22.89 -35.08
CA ALA A 60 -12.48 -23.36 -33.71
C ALA A 60 -11.03 -23.23 -33.20
N ALA A 61 -10.09 -22.73 -34.02
CA ALA A 61 -8.80 -22.24 -33.58
C ALA A 61 -8.92 -20.88 -32.86
N GLN A 62 -9.92 -20.75 -32.00
CA GLN A 62 -10.11 -19.57 -31.18
C GLN A 62 -8.88 -19.42 -30.27
N THR A 63 -8.19 -18.29 -30.38
CA THR A 63 -7.38 -17.78 -29.28
C THR A 63 -8.21 -17.98 -28.01
N PRO A 64 -7.75 -18.78 -27.03
CA PRO A 64 -8.54 -19.06 -25.85
C PRO A 64 -8.95 -17.72 -25.26
N LEU A 65 -10.27 -17.56 -25.03
CA LEU A 65 -10.76 -16.37 -24.35
C LEU A 65 -9.97 -16.22 -23.06
N ASP A 66 -9.46 -15.02 -22.85
CA ASP A 66 -8.71 -14.69 -21.64
C ASP A 66 -9.51 -15.12 -20.42
N THR A 67 -8.84 -15.72 -19.44
CA THR A 67 -9.54 -16.08 -18.22
C THR A 67 -10.04 -14.81 -17.52
N LEU A 68 -11.03 -14.93 -16.64
CA LEU A 68 -11.50 -13.79 -15.84
C LEU A 68 -10.33 -13.13 -15.09
N SER A 69 -9.37 -13.94 -14.62
CA SER A 69 -8.14 -13.47 -13.97
C SER A 69 -7.30 -12.61 -14.92
N ASP A 70 -7.07 -13.07 -16.15
CA ASP A 70 -6.28 -12.33 -17.14
C ASP A 70 -6.96 -11.01 -17.53
N THR A 71 -8.30 -11.02 -17.61
CA THR A 71 -9.10 -9.82 -17.91
C THR A 71 -9.01 -8.80 -16.77
N HIS A 72 -9.17 -9.24 -15.52
CA HIS A 72 -9.03 -8.36 -14.34
C HIS A 72 -7.60 -7.82 -14.22
N GLN A 73 -6.59 -8.65 -14.45
CA GLN A 73 -5.20 -8.23 -14.41
C GLN A 73 -4.92 -7.14 -15.45
N ARG A 74 -5.42 -7.28 -16.68
CA ARG A 74 -5.26 -6.23 -17.71
C ARG A 74 -5.99 -4.93 -17.38
N LEU A 75 -7.09 -5.00 -16.63
CA LEU A 75 -7.89 -3.82 -16.30
C LEU A 75 -7.31 -3.03 -15.11
N ILE A 76 -6.64 -3.73 -14.18
CA ILE A 76 -6.12 -3.15 -12.93
C ILE A 76 -4.60 -2.88 -13.01
N ALA A 77 -3.87 -3.65 -13.82
CA ALA A 77 -2.42 -3.50 -13.91
C ALA A 77 -2.04 -2.15 -14.55
N PRO A 78 -0.95 -1.52 -14.07
CA PRO A 78 -0.42 -0.33 -14.72
C PRO A 78 0.06 -0.65 -16.14
N GLU A 79 0.08 0.36 -17.00
CA GLU A 79 0.48 0.22 -18.41
C GLU A 79 1.90 -0.35 -18.57
N HIS A 80 2.81 0.02 -17.67
CA HIS A 80 4.15 -0.51 -17.59
C HIS A 80 4.68 -0.44 -16.14
N VAL A 81 5.63 -1.33 -15.84
CA VAL A 81 6.35 -1.37 -14.57
C VAL A 81 7.84 -1.43 -14.88
N VAL A 82 8.61 -0.45 -14.41
CA VAL A 82 10.07 -0.43 -14.54
C VAL A 82 10.68 -0.50 -13.15
N GLU A 83 11.52 -1.50 -12.94
CA GLU A 83 12.23 -1.66 -11.68
C GLU A 83 13.56 -0.90 -11.70
N HIS A 84 13.81 -0.18 -10.62
CA HIS A 84 15.07 0.50 -10.36
C HIS A 84 15.66 0.01 -9.03
N ALA A 85 16.94 0.31 -8.81
CA ALA A 85 17.64 -0.08 -7.60
C ALA A 85 16.96 0.43 -6.31
N ASN A 86 16.28 1.58 -6.35
CA ASN A 86 15.73 2.27 -5.19
C ASN A 86 14.26 2.70 -5.37
N GLY A 87 13.54 2.11 -6.32
CA GLY A 87 12.12 2.33 -6.50
C GLY A 87 11.56 1.58 -7.70
N VAL A 88 10.25 1.70 -7.88
CA VAL A 88 9.50 1.16 -9.01
C VAL A 88 8.75 2.31 -9.68
N GLU A 89 8.86 2.40 -11.00
CA GLU A 89 8.02 3.27 -11.81
C GLU A 89 6.81 2.48 -12.29
N THR A 90 5.62 2.94 -11.96
CA THR A 90 4.34 2.35 -12.37
C THR A 90 3.53 3.41 -13.12
N GLY A 91 3.52 3.34 -14.46
CA GLY A 91 2.92 4.39 -15.29
C GLY A 91 3.61 5.74 -15.05
N GLU A 92 2.85 6.75 -14.63
CA GLU A 92 3.38 8.11 -14.36
C GLU A 92 3.92 8.28 -12.93
N HIS A 93 3.80 7.26 -12.08
CA HIS A 93 4.13 7.38 -10.66
C HIS A 93 5.40 6.63 -10.28
N TRP A 94 6.25 7.30 -9.52
CA TRP A 94 7.38 6.67 -8.86
C TRP A 94 6.98 6.24 -7.44
N ARG A 95 7.36 5.01 -7.06
CA ARG A 95 7.19 4.49 -5.71
C ARG A 95 8.52 4.02 -5.15
N ARG A 96 8.73 4.24 -3.85
CA ARG A 96 9.80 3.59 -3.09
C ARG A 96 9.19 2.91 -1.89
N THR A 97 9.43 1.61 -1.76
CA THR A 97 8.98 0.85 -0.61
C THR A 97 10.14 0.64 0.36
N LEU A 98 9.88 0.97 1.61
CA LEU A 98 10.77 0.78 2.75
C LEU A 98 10.19 -0.34 3.61
N TRP A 99 11.05 -1.18 4.16
CA TRP A 99 10.69 -2.14 5.20
C TRP A 99 11.23 -1.63 6.54
N ALA A 100 10.46 -1.81 7.61
CA ALA A 100 10.93 -1.50 8.96
C ALA A 100 11.70 -2.68 9.56
N ALA A 101 13.03 -2.55 9.58
CA ALA A 101 13.91 -3.59 10.12
C ALA A 101 13.92 -3.64 11.65
N GLU A 102 13.76 -2.49 12.29
CA GLU A 102 13.71 -2.37 13.75
C GLU A 102 12.56 -1.46 14.17
N TYR A 103 12.04 -1.74 15.35
CA TYR A 103 10.93 -1.06 16.00
C TYR A 103 11.40 -0.54 17.37
N PRO A 104 10.69 0.44 17.98
CA PRO A 104 11.00 0.87 19.34
C PRO A 104 10.81 -0.28 20.35
N ASP A 105 11.73 -0.37 21.32
CA ASP A 105 11.67 -1.36 22.42
C ASP A 105 10.34 -1.29 23.20
N GLU A 106 9.84 -0.07 23.42
CA GLU A 106 8.59 0.21 24.14
C GLU A 106 7.65 1.02 23.23
N PRO A 107 6.87 0.35 22.35
CA PRO A 107 5.94 1.04 21.48
C PRO A 107 4.80 1.65 22.31
N MET A 108 4.59 2.96 22.14
CA MET A 108 3.47 3.68 22.75
C MET A 108 2.28 3.72 21.78
N ASP A 109 1.08 3.81 22.32
CA ASP A 109 -0.13 4.03 21.51
C ASP A 109 0.04 5.27 20.63
N GLY A 110 -0.32 5.14 19.35
CA GLY A 110 -0.22 6.23 18.39
C GLY A 110 1.20 6.50 17.86
N LEU A 111 2.15 5.55 18.00
CA LEU A 111 3.53 5.76 17.52
C LEU A 111 3.67 6.11 16.04
N PHE A 112 2.66 5.77 15.22
CA PHE A 112 2.62 6.05 13.79
C PHE A 112 1.76 7.25 13.41
N GLU A 113 1.21 8.00 14.36
CA GLU A 113 0.39 9.18 14.07
C GLU A 113 1.08 10.15 13.12
N THR A 114 2.37 10.42 13.33
CA THR A 114 3.16 11.33 12.49
C THR A 114 3.33 10.82 11.06
N LEU A 115 3.31 9.49 10.85
CA LEU A 115 3.36 8.87 9.53
C LEU A 115 2.04 9.01 8.77
N TYR A 116 0.90 9.09 9.47
CA TYR A 116 -0.41 9.26 8.84
C TYR A 116 -0.84 10.73 8.72
N ALA A 117 -0.40 11.59 9.64
CA ALA A 117 -0.88 12.96 9.79
C ALA A 117 -0.07 14.01 9.03
N THR A 118 1.20 13.75 8.72
CA THR A 118 2.07 14.82 8.19
C THR A 118 1.85 15.00 6.69
N GLY A 119 1.77 16.25 6.21
CA GLY A 119 1.58 16.53 4.79
C GLY A 119 2.59 15.85 3.86
N GLU A 120 3.84 15.67 4.32
CA GLU A 120 4.91 14.97 3.58
C GLU A 120 4.72 13.45 3.51
N THR A 121 3.91 12.85 4.37
CA THR A 121 3.73 11.39 4.46
C THR A 121 2.35 10.92 4.01
N ARG A 122 1.43 11.84 3.67
CA ARG A 122 0.04 11.52 3.27
C ARG A 122 -0.09 10.61 2.05
N GLU A 123 0.89 10.61 1.17
CA GLU A 123 0.92 9.72 -0.01
C GLU A 123 1.68 8.41 0.26
N THR A 124 1.71 7.97 1.53
CA THR A 124 2.37 6.74 1.95
C THR A 124 1.34 5.68 2.32
N ASP A 125 1.45 4.54 1.66
CA ASP A 125 0.69 3.34 2.01
C ASP A 125 1.48 2.58 3.10
N LEU A 126 0.85 2.24 4.23
CA LEU A 126 1.45 1.43 5.29
C LEU A 126 0.77 0.07 5.34
N SER A 127 1.57 -0.99 5.27
CA SER A 127 1.09 -2.38 5.25
C SER A 127 1.77 -3.17 6.34
N ILE A 128 1.00 -3.89 7.14
CA ILE A 128 1.49 -4.73 8.24
C ILE A 128 1.02 -6.16 7.98
N HIS A 129 1.96 -7.08 7.89
CA HIS A 129 1.70 -8.52 7.88
C HIS A 129 1.84 -9.04 9.30
N LEU A 130 0.88 -9.86 9.73
CA LEU A 130 0.79 -10.38 11.08
C LEU A 130 0.60 -11.89 11.03
N ASP A 131 1.67 -12.64 11.27
CA ASP A 131 1.63 -14.09 11.30
C ASP A 131 1.69 -14.60 12.75
N PRO A 132 0.66 -15.27 13.27
CA PRO A 132 0.67 -15.77 14.64
C PRO A 132 1.70 -16.89 14.81
N ARG A 133 2.56 -16.76 15.82
CA ARG A 133 3.50 -17.83 16.19
C ARG A 133 2.85 -18.83 17.14
N ASP A 134 3.29 -20.08 17.06
CA ASP A 134 2.93 -21.09 18.05
C ASP A 134 3.66 -20.80 19.36
N THR A 135 2.90 -20.66 20.46
CA THR A 135 3.45 -20.28 21.76
C THR A 135 4.46 -21.29 22.28
N HIS A 136 4.24 -22.59 22.08
CA HIS A 136 5.14 -23.63 22.59
C HIS A 136 6.49 -23.61 21.88
N SER A 137 6.49 -23.55 20.55
CA SER A 137 7.72 -23.42 19.76
C SER A 137 8.49 -22.14 20.10
N THR A 138 7.78 -21.01 20.24
CA THR A 138 8.38 -19.73 20.60
C THR A 138 9.03 -19.78 21.99
N LEU A 139 8.39 -20.39 22.98
CA LEU A 139 8.98 -20.57 24.32
C LEU A 139 10.27 -21.40 24.27
N ASN A 140 10.30 -22.47 23.47
CA ASN A 140 11.51 -23.28 23.31
C ASN A 140 12.64 -22.50 22.62
N GLU A 141 12.33 -21.69 21.61
CA GLU A 141 13.31 -20.82 20.94
C GLU A 141 13.87 -19.76 21.90
N LEU A 142 13.02 -19.14 22.71
CA LEU A 142 13.43 -18.20 23.75
C LEU A 142 14.33 -18.87 24.79
N GLU A 143 13.99 -20.07 25.25
CA GLU A 143 14.80 -20.83 26.21
C GLU A 143 16.20 -21.12 25.64
N ASN A 144 16.29 -21.64 24.42
CA ASN A 144 17.56 -21.85 23.72
C ASN A 144 18.36 -20.54 23.55
N ARG A 145 17.67 -19.42 23.26
CA ARG A 145 18.32 -18.12 23.10
C ARG A 145 18.84 -17.57 24.44
N ILE A 146 18.08 -17.73 25.52
CA ILE A 146 18.50 -17.37 26.89
C ILE A 146 19.72 -18.20 27.30
N GLU A 147 19.74 -19.50 27.03
CA GLU A 147 20.90 -20.36 27.31
C GLU A 147 22.15 -19.89 26.55
N SER A 148 22.01 -19.58 25.25
CA SER A 148 23.09 -19.05 24.42
C SER A 148 23.62 -17.72 24.95
N LEU A 149 22.72 -16.77 25.28
CA LEU A 149 23.11 -15.46 25.80
C LEU A 149 23.74 -15.55 27.19
N THR A 150 23.31 -16.51 28.01
CA THR A 150 23.91 -16.79 29.33
C THR A 150 25.36 -17.24 29.16
N ALA A 151 25.61 -18.21 28.27
CA ALA A 151 26.96 -18.68 27.97
C ALA A 151 27.86 -17.56 27.43
N ASP A 152 27.34 -16.75 26.50
CA ASP A 152 28.08 -15.60 25.95
C ASP A 152 28.40 -14.55 27.01
N HIS A 153 27.44 -14.26 27.90
CA HIS A 153 27.63 -13.32 29.00
C HIS A 153 28.71 -13.81 29.97
N GLU A 154 28.66 -15.07 30.40
CA GLU A 154 29.66 -15.67 31.28
C GLU A 154 31.07 -15.57 30.67
N TYR A 155 31.22 -15.99 29.41
CA TYR A 155 32.50 -15.93 28.70
C TYR A 155 33.06 -14.49 28.59
N LEU A 156 32.21 -13.51 28.28
CA LEU A 156 32.63 -12.11 28.15
C LEU A 156 32.92 -11.46 29.51
N ALA A 157 32.15 -11.82 30.55
CA ALA A 157 32.30 -11.32 31.90
C ALA A 157 33.60 -11.82 32.54
N GLU A 158 33.95 -13.11 32.37
CA GLU A 158 35.23 -13.68 32.79
C GLU A 158 36.42 -12.96 32.16
N LYS A 159 36.28 -12.56 30.88
CA LYS A 159 37.31 -11.80 30.15
C LYS A 159 37.28 -10.30 30.43
N HIS A 160 36.42 -9.84 31.33
CA HIS A 160 36.22 -8.42 31.68
C HIS A 160 36.01 -7.52 30.46
N ARG A 161 35.31 -8.02 29.44
CA ARG A 161 35.04 -7.27 28.21
C ARG A 161 33.86 -6.32 28.41
N ALA A 162 33.98 -5.10 27.91
CA ALA A 162 32.90 -4.11 27.96
C ALA A 162 31.60 -4.58 27.30
N GLY A 163 31.72 -5.44 26.27
CA GLY A 163 30.57 -6.04 25.57
C GLY A 163 29.67 -6.94 26.43
N ALA A 164 30.15 -7.41 27.59
CA ALA A 164 29.32 -8.20 28.52
C ALA A 164 28.07 -7.43 28.97
N ARG A 165 28.14 -6.09 29.04
CA ARG A 165 26.99 -5.25 29.43
C ARG A 165 25.84 -5.31 28.42
N GLY A 166 26.16 -5.37 27.13
CA GLY A 166 25.16 -5.46 26.06
C GLY A 166 24.44 -6.81 26.11
N VAL A 167 25.22 -7.89 26.11
CA VAL A 167 24.68 -9.27 26.21
C VAL A 167 23.86 -9.47 27.49
N ARG A 168 24.25 -8.84 28.60
CA ARG A 168 23.45 -8.88 29.84
C ARG A 168 22.09 -8.20 29.68
N LYS A 169 22.04 -7.04 29.03
CA LYS A 169 20.77 -6.35 28.76
C LYS A 169 19.89 -7.23 27.88
N ASP A 170 20.44 -7.75 26.78
CA ASP A 170 19.69 -8.64 25.90
C ASP A 170 19.16 -9.86 26.69
N LEU A 171 20.00 -10.49 27.52
CA LEU A 171 19.58 -11.60 28.37
C LEU A 171 18.42 -11.24 29.30
N GLU A 172 18.48 -10.08 29.97
CA GLU A 172 17.40 -9.56 30.82
C GLU A 172 16.10 -9.35 30.00
N ASP A 173 16.20 -8.79 28.79
CA ASP A 173 15.06 -8.54 27.90
C ASP A 173 14.42 -9.85 27.42
N TYR A 174 15.21 -10.84 27.01
CA TYR A 174 14.72 -12.16 26.60
C TYR A 174 14.08 -12.95 27.76
N GLN A 175 14.63 -12.84 28.98
CA GLN A 175 14.04 -13.43 30.18
C GLN A 175 12.68 -12.80 30.50
N ALA A 176 12.57 -11.48 30.44
CA ALA A 176 11.31 -10.78 30.62
C ALA A 176 10.26 -11.21 29.58
N LEU A 177 10.68 -11.33 28.31
CA LEU A 177 9.82 -11.80 27.23
C LEU A 177 9.32 -13.24 27.47
N TYR A 178 10.21 -14.13 27.89
CA TYR A 178 9.85 -15.52 28.25
C TYR A 178 8.84 -15.57 29.40
N ASP A 179 9.08 -14.82 30.47
CA ASP A 179 8.19 -14.77 31.63
C ASP A 179 6.81 -14.22 31.26
N VAL A 180 6.75 -13.18 30.43
CA VAL A 180 5.49 -12.63 29.95
C VAL A 180 4.73 -13.65 29.10
N LEU A 181 5.40 -14.32 28.17
CA LEU A 181 4.76 -15.29 27.28
C LEU A 181 4.32 -16.56 28.02
N ARG A 182 5.05 -16.98 29.05
CA ARG A 182 4.74 -18.18 29.83
C ARG A 182 3.65 -17.96 30.88
N ASN A 183 3.59 -16.77 31.48
CA ASN A 183 2.65 -16.46 32.56
C ASN A 183 1.37 -15.78 32.07
N SER A 184 1.29 -15.41 30.80
CA SER A 184 0.14 -14.74 30.20
C SER A 184 -0.45 -15.57 29.04
N PRO A 185 -1.77 -15.53 28.81
CA PRO A 185 -2.39 -16.15 27.63
C PRO A 185 -2.12 -15.39 26.30
N MET A 186 -1.11 -14.51 26.27
CA MET A 186 -0.77 -13.73 25.09
C MET A 186 -0.11 -14.60 24.02
N ARG A 187 -0.26 -14.18 22.76
CA ARG A 187 0.41 -14.78 21.60
C ARG A 187 1.51 -13.84 21.09
N ALA A 188 2.56 -14.45 20.57
CA ALA A 188 3.58 -13.75 19.79
C ALA A 188 3.19 -13.78 18.30
N PHE A 189 3.65 -12.78 17.55
CA PHE A 189 3.42 -12.64 16.13
C PHE A 189 4.73 -12.34 15.44
N ASP A 190 4.90 -12.85 14.23
CA ASP A 190 5.86 -12.32 13.28
C ASP A 190 5.24 -11.15 12.54
N VAL A 191 5.93 -10.02 12.60
CA VAL A 191 5.47 -8.76 12.03
C VAL A 191 6.42 -8.30 10.94
N SER A 192 5.91 -8.14 9.73
CA SER A 192 6.58 -7.38 8.66
C SER A 192 5.81 -6.09 8.42
N MET A 193 6.50 -4.95 8.38
CA MET A 193 5.87 -3.67 8.03
C MET A 193 6.57 -3.01 6.85
N TYR A 194 5.74 -2.53 5.92
CA TYR A 194 6.15 -1.87 4.69
C TYR A 194 5.57 -0.46 4.61
N LEU A 195 6.40 0.50 4.25
CA LEU A 195 6.01 1.88 3.95
C LEU A 195 6.27 2.14 2.46
N SER A 196 5.21 2.19 1.66
CA SER A 196 5.27 2.49 0.23
C SER A 196 4.96 3.97 -0.01
N ALA A 197 6.01 4.78 -0.17
CA ALA A 197 5.88 6.21 -0.45
C ALA A 197 5.70 6.44 -1.97
N ARG A 198 4.68 7.22 -2.34
CA ARG A 198 4.44 7.68 -3.71
C ARG A 198 5.03 9.09 -3.91
N GLY A 199 5.51 9.36 -5.12
CA GLY A 199 6.00 10.68 -5.50
C GLY A 199 6.56 10.69 -6.92
N GLU A 200 7.36 11.72 -7.23
CA GLU A 200 8.18 11.74 -8.45
C GLU A 200 9.59 11.23 -8.13
N GLN A 201 10.34 10.90 -9.18
CA GLN A 201 11.70 10.41 -9.02
C GLN A 201 12.59 11.50 -8.40
N GLY A 202 13.14 11.23 -7.21
CA GLY A 202 14.03 12.17 -6.51
C GLY A 202 13.33 13.27 -5.71
N THR A 203 12.01 13.18 -5.51
CA THR A 203 11.28 14.13 -4.66
C THR A 203 11.64 13.99 -3.18
N SER A 204 11.64 15.10 -2.45
CA SER A 204 11.83 15.17 -1.01
C SER A 204 10.80 14.38 -0.19
N THR A 205 9.65 14.04 -0.77
CA THR A 205 8.55 13.30 -0.10
C THR A 205 9.02 11.96 0.45
N ILE A 206 9.76 11.19 -0.35
CA ILE A 206 10.22 9.84 0.03
C ILE A 206 11.27 9.91 1.13
N ASP A 207 12.18 10.88 1.05
CA ASP A 207 13.18 11.11 2.08
C ASP A 207 12.53 11.66 3.38
N GLY A 208 11.44 12.42 3.24
CA GLY A 208 10.57 12.85 4.32
C GLY A 208 9.96 11.68 5.08
N VAL A 209 9.41 10.67 4.38
CA VAL A 209 8.86 9.46 5.01
C VAL A 209 9.93 8.70 5.80
N SER A 210 11.11 8.46 5.21
CA SER A 210 12.20 7.79 5.92
C SER A 210 12.68 8.60 7.13
N LYS A 211 12.65 9.93 7.06
CA LYS A 211 13.06 10.81 8.16
C LYS A 211 12.03 10.78 9.28
N THR A 212 10.74 10.91 8.96
CA THR A 212 9.63 10.87 9.92
C THR A 212 9.57 9.51 10.63
N ALA A 213 9.77 8.41 9.89
CA ALA A 213 9.81 7.07 10.45
C ALA A 213 10.91 6.90 11.52
N ARG A 214 12.07 7.54 11.33
CA ARG A 214 13.20 7.49 12.29
C ARG A 214 13.03 8.40 13.51
N GLN A 215 12.09 9.35 13.46
CA GLN A 215 11.88 10.31 14.53
C GLN A 215 10.93 9.74 15.58
N ALA A 216 11.07 10.22 16.81
CA ALA A 216 10.09 9.94 17.84
C ALA A 216 8.70 10.51 17.43
N PRO A 217 7.59 9.81 17.71
CA PRO A 217 7.51 8.58 18.52
C PRO A 217 7.73 7.28 17.74
N ALA A 218 7.83 7.30 16.40
CA ALA A 218 7.90 6.09 15.58
C ALA A 218 9.19 5.29 15.78
N ASN A 219 10.36 5.97 15.85
CA ASN A 219 11.69 5.38 16.10
C ASN A 219 11.98 4.09 15.31
N LEU A 220 11.52 4.02 14.07
CA LEU A 220 11.75 2.89 13.18
C LEU A 220 13.13 2.97 12.53
N THR A 221 13.65 1.81 12.15
CA THR A 221 14.80 1.71 11.23
C THR A 221 14.29 1.31 9.84
N PRO A 222 13.87 2.29 8.99
CA PRO A 222 13.44 2.00 7.63
C PRO A 222 14.64 1.67 6.74
N VAL A 223 14.54 0.56 6.02
CA VAL A 223 15.53 0.05 5.08
C VAL A 223 14.91 -0.02 3.68
N THR A 224 15.63 0.48 2.68
CA THR A 224 15.26 0.31 1.27
C THR A 224 15.87 -0.99 0.74
N PRO A 225 15.08 -2.04 0.45
CA PRO A 225 15.59 -3.25 -0.18
C PRO A 225 15.97 -2.95 -1.63
N ARG A 226 17.27 -2.80 -1.89
CA ARG A 226 17.76 -2.44 -3.23
C ARG A 226 17.67 -3.62 -4.18
N TRP A 227 17.15 -3.39 -5.39
CA TRP A 227 16.90 -4.43 -6.42
C TRP A 227 15.83 -5.49 -6.06
N SER A 228 15.05 -5.24 -5.02
CA SER A 228 13.86 -6.04 -4.65
C SER A 228 12.69 -5.09 -4.36
N GLN A 229 12.59 -4.01 -5.15
CA GLN A 229 11.58 -2.98 -4.92
C GLN A 229 10.23 -3.41 -5.46
N LEU A 230 10.20 -4.24 -6.50
CA LEU A 230 8.96 -4.84 -7.00
C LEU A 230 8.36 -5.82 -5.98
N ASP A 231 9.19 -6.65 -5.35
CA ASP A 231 8.76 -7.58 -4.30
C ASP A 231 8.27 -6.81 -3.07
N ALA A 232 8.98 -5.75 -2.67
CA ALA A 232 8.55 -4.88 -1.58
C ALA A 232 7.22 -4.16 -1.90
N LEU A 233 7.04 -3.66 -3.13
CA LEU A 233 5.78 -3.06 -3.57
C LEU A 233 4.63 -4.09 -3.55
N THR A 234 4.90 -5.32 -3.98
CA THR A 234 3.95 -6.43 -3.91
C THR A 234 3.58 -6.76 -2.46
N ALA A 235 4.56 -6.76 -1.55
CA ALA A 235 4.33 -6.94 -0.12
C ALA A 235 3.51 -5.80 0.51
N SER A 236 3.58 -4.58 -0.03
CA SER A 236 2.73 -3.46 0.40
C SER A 236 1.32 -3.47 -0.22
N SER A 237 1.02 -4.38 -1.13
CA SER A 237 -0.27 -4.44 -1.83
C SER A 237 -1.35 -5.12 -0.98
N PRO A 238 -2.64 -4.73 -1.13
CA PRO A 238 -3.75 -5.35 -0.40
C PRO A 238 -4.02 -6.82 -0.78
N ILE A 239 -3.23 -7.42 -1.68
CA ILE A 239 -3.31 -8.85 -2.00
C ILE A 239 -2.85 -9.76 -0.83
N GLY A 240 -2.15 -9.19 0.17
CA GLY A 240 -1.75 -9.92 1.38
C GLY A 240 -0.65 -10.97 1.15
N VAL A 241 0.19 -10.77 0.14
CA VAL A 241 1.32 -11.65 -0.17
C VAL A 241 2.61 -10.94 0.21
N ASP A 242 3.31 -11.44 1.22
CA ASP A 242 4.63 -10.92 1.63
C ASP A 242 5.75 -11.47 0.72
N ALA A 243 5.85 -10.94 -0.49
CA ALA A 243 6.82 -11.41 -1.48
C ALA A 243 8.28 -11.09 -1.10
N LEU A 244 8.51 -10.04 -0.30
CA LEU A 244 9.87 -9.66 0.09
C LEU A 244 10.46 -10.65 1.10
N ASP A 245 9.61 -11.14 2.02
CA ASP A 245 9.99 -12.13 3.04
C ASP A 245 10.60 -13.42 2.44
N GLU A 246 10.16 -13.82 1.24
CA GLU A 246 10.71 -15.00 0.55
C GLU A 246 12.21 -14.86 0.22
N THR A 247 12.70 -13.62 0.11
CA THR A 247 14.06 -13.30 -0.32
C THR A 247 14.92 -12.71 0.80
N LEU A 248 14.31 -12.01 1.75
CA LEU A 248 14.95 -11.35 2.87
C LEU A 248 14.11 -11.62 4.11
N ASP A 249 14.75 -12.00 5.22
CA ASP A 249 14.04 -12.17 6.49
C ASP A 249 13.57 -10.80 7.00
N THR A 250 12.28 -10.50 6.78
CA THR A 250 11.65 -9.21 7.13
C THR A 250 10.85 -9.27 8.42
N ARG A 251 10.69 -10.48 8.99
CA ARG A 251 9.87 -10.74 10.16
C ARG A 251 10.56 -10.29 11.43
N THR A 252 9.87 -9.49 12.21
CA THR A 252 10.26 -9.17 13.58
C THR A 252 9.27 -9.80 14.56
N PRO A 253 9.74 -10.65 15.50
CA PRO A 253 8.87 -11.25 16.50
C PRO A 253 8.42 -10.18 17.51
N MET A 254 7.11 -10.08 17.75
CA MET A 254 6.52 -9.11 18.67
C MET A 254 5.41 -9.73 19.51
N LEU A 255 5.21 -9.23 20.73
CA LEU A 255 4.06 -9.60 21.55
C LEU A 255 2.79 -8.88 21.08
N ALA A 256 1.63 -9.50 21.32
CA ALA A 256 0.32 -8.92 21.02
C ALA A 256 0.11 -7.48 21.51
N GLY A 257 0.69 -7.10 22.66
CA GLY A 257 0.62 -5.72 23.17
C GLY A 257 1.33 -4.71 22.27
N ALA A 258 2.54 -5.04 21.79
CA ALA A 258 3.29 -4.21 20.85
C ALA A 258 2.58 -4.13 19.49
N VAL A 259 2.01 -5.24 19.03
CA VAL A 259 1.16 -5.27 17.83
C VAL A 259 -0.06 -4.36 17.97
N GLY A 260 -0.67 -4.35 19.15
CA GLY A 260 -1.77 -3.45 19.47
C GLY A 260 -1.39 -1.98 19.30
N ALA A 261 -0.25 -1.55 19.84
CA ALA A 261 0.20 -0.16 19.78
C ALA A 261 0.43 0.37 18.34
N MET A 262 0.76 -0.52 17.40
CA MET A 262 0.93 -0.18 15.98
C MET A 262 -0.39 0.11 15.27
N PHE A 263 -1.53 -0.30 15.84
CA PHE A 263 -2.82 -0.07 15.23
C PHE A 263 -3.16 1.43 15.26
N PRO A 264 -3.64 2.02 14.15
CA PRO A 264 -3.95 3.44 14.09
C PRO A 264 -5.26 3.74 14.84
N PHE A 265 -5.18 3.84 16.17
CA PHE A 265 -6.35 4.17 17.01
C PHE A 265 -6.86 5.60 16.79
N VAL A 266 -6.06 6.47 16.17
CA VAL A 266 -6.43 7.85 15.83
C VAL A 266 -6.80 7.94 14.34
N ALA A 267 -7.95 7.38 14.00
CA ALA A 267 -8.59 7.60 12.71
C ALA A 267 -10.06 7.99 12.91
N GLY A 268 -10.30 9.02 13.72
CA GLY A 268 -11.59 9.68 13.78
C GLY A 268 -11.70 10.71 12.67
N ALA A 269 -12.09 10.31 11.46
CA ALA A 269 -12.86 11.25 10.65
C ALA A 269 -14.11 11.56 11.47
N PHE A 270 -14.27 12.80 11.93
CA PHE A 270 -15.53 13.25 12.53
C PHE A 270 -16.54 13.42 11.40
N ALA A 271 -17.05 12.28 10.91
CA ALA A 271 -18.00 12.18 9.83
C ALA A 271 -19.28 11.54 10.35
N GLU A 272 -20.16 12.38 10.89
CA GLU A 272 -21.55 12.03 11.14
C GLU A 272 -22.37 12.37 9.86
N PRO A 273 -23.55 11.76 9.64
CA PRO A 273 -24.48 12.26 8.62
C PRO A 273 -24.75 13.74 8.86
N GLY A 274 -24.64 14.57 7.82
CA GLY A 274 -24.84 16.01 7.96
C GLY A 274 -24.12 16.84 6.90
N VAL A 275 -23.80 18.08 7.28
CA VAL A 275 -23.18 19.07 6.41
C VAL A 275 -21.68 19.12 6.67
N GLU A 276 -20.88 19.25 5.62
CA GLU A 276 -19.43 19.47 5.71
C GLU A 276 -19.13 20.90 6.19
N TYR A 277 -18.34 21.01 7.25
CA TYR A 277 -17.89 22.27 7.85
C TYR A 277 -16.49 22.71 7.39
N GLY A 278 -15.67 21.75 6.99
CA GLY A 278 -14.30 21.95 6.55
C GLY A 278 -13.51 20.67 6.72
N THR A 279 -12.20 20.80 6.84
CA THR A 279 -11.28 19.67 7.03
C THR A 279 -10.56 19.78 8.36
N TYR A 280 -10.25 18.63 8.95
CA TYR A 280 -9.45 18.55 10.16
C TYR A 280 -8.01 18.96 9.82
N ALA A 281 -7.44 19.90 10.57
CA ALA A 281 -6.16 20.51 10.21
C ALA A 281 -4.99 19.52 10.15
N LEU A 282 -5.07 18.43 10.91
CA LEU A 282 -3.98 17.46 11.02
C LEU A 282 -3.99 16.46 9.85
N ASN A 283 -5.13 15.80 9.58
CA ASN A 283 -5.22 14.70 8.61
C ASN A 283 -6.08 15.04 7.37
N GLU A 284 -6.54 16.28 7.25
CA GLU A 284 -7.41 16.78 6.17
C GLU A 284 -8.72 16.02 5.98
N SER A 285 -9.08 15.15 6.93
CA SER A 285 -10.35 14.44 6.92
C SER A 285 -11.51 15.43 7.00
N PRO A 286 -12.62 15.19 6.28
CA PRO A 286 -13.76 16.09 6.32
C PRO A 286 -14.40 16.07 7.71
N VAL A 287 -14.73 17.25 8.20
CA VAL A 287 -15.53 17.45 9.41
C VAL A 287 -16.98 17.60 8.97
N ILE A 288 -17.76 16.54 9.12
CA ILE A 288 -19.17 16.48 8.73
C ILE A 288 -20.01 16.30 9.98
N LEU A 289 -20.97 17.20 10.19
CA LEU A 289 -21.85 17.16 11.35
C LEU A 289 -23.26 17.59 10.99
N ASP A 290 -24.23 16.95 11.63
CA ASP A 290 -25.59 17.47 11.73
C ASP A 290 -25.76 18.17 13.08
N ARG A 291 -25.85 19.50 13.03
CA ARG A 291 -26.02 20.34 14.22
C ARG A 291 -27.42 20.23 14.82
N PHE A 292 -28.42 19.84 14.04
CA PHE A 292 -29.81 19.74 14.49
C PHE A 292 -30.07 18.44 15.25
N ASN A 293 -29.24 17.42 15.04
CA ASN A 293 -29.26 16.16 15.78
C ASN A 293 -28.48 16.20 17.12
N ARG A 294 -28.10 17.39 17.62
CA ARG A 294 -27.31 17.54 18.87
C ARG A 294 -28.21 17.83 20.07
N SER A 295 -28.00 17.10 21.18
CA SER A 295 -28.74 17.30 22.44
C SER A 295 -28.41 18.62 23.16
N THR A 296 -27.24 19.19 22.90
CA THR A 296 -26.74 20.43 23.52
C THR A 296 -27.16 21.72 22.80
N GLY A 297 -27.91 21.60 21.69
CA GLY A 297 -28.41 22.74 20.90
C GLY A 297 -27.76 22.88 19.52
N TYR A 298 -28.43 23.60 18.62
CA TYR A 298 -28.09 23.74 17.19
C TYR A 298 -27.59 25.14 16.80
N CYS A 299 -27.56 26.08 17.74
CA CYS A 299 -27.18 27.47 17.47
C CYS A 299 -25.68 27.57 17.14
N MET A 300 -25.35 28.42 16.17
CA MET A 300 -23.99 28.62 15.69
C MET A 300 -23.57 30.07 15.80
N MET A 301 -22.35 30.31 16.28
CA MET A 301 -21.76 31.64 16.38
C MET A 301 -20.41 31.65 15.63
N THR A 302 -20.33 32.46 14.57
CA THR A 302 -19.11 32.61 13.76
C THR A 302 -18.38 33.90 14.15
N ILE A 303 -17.19 33.78 14.75
CA ILE A 303 -16.36 34.90 15.17
C ILE A 303 -15.06 34.92 14.36
N GLY A 304 -14.59 36.10 13.99
CA GLY A 304 -13.34 36.26 13.26
C GLY A 304 -13.01 37.73 12.97
N LYS A 305 -11.73 38.03 12.76
CA LYS A 305 -11.27 39.38 12.37
C LYS A 305 -11.80 39.78 10.98
N LEU A 306 -11.67 41.05 10.62
CA LEU A 306 -11.96 41.50 9.26
C LEU A 306 -11.08 40.72 8.27
N GLY A 307 -11.67 40.21 7.19
CA GLY A 307 -10.96 39.37 6.20
C GLY A 307 -10.79 37.89 6.57
N ALA A 308 -11.22 37.44 7.76
CA ALA A 308 -11.06 36.05 8.18
C ALA A 308 -12.03 35.04 7.51
N GLY A 309 -12.77 35.43 6.47
CA GLY A 309 -13.68 34.55 5.76
C GLY A 309 -15.04 34.27 6.42
N LYS A 310 -15.44 35.03 7.46
CA LYS A 310 -16.74 34.86 8.16
C LYS A 310 -17.93 34.74 7.20
N SER A 311 -18.14 35.74 6.35
CA SER A 311 -19.29 35.78 5.43
C SER A 311 -19.24 34.65 4.38
N PHE A 312 -18.05 34.26 3.94
CA PHE A 312 -17.87 33.15 3.01
C PHE A 312 -18.24 31.81 3.66
N SER A 313 -17.70 31.54 4.86
CA SER A 313 -18.00 30.33 5.64
C SER A 313 -19.49 30.24 5.98
N THR A 314 -20.11 31.33 6.45
CA THR A 314 -21.54 31.36 6.77
C THR A 314 -22.41 31.09 5.55
N LYS A 315 -22.14 31.73 4.40
CA LYS A 315 -22.91 31.49 3.17
C LYS A 315 -22.77 30.05 2.69
N LEU A 316 -21.56 29.50 2.71
CA LEU A 316 -21.29 28.13 2.32
C LEU A 316 -22.04 27.12 3.20
N GLN A 317 -22.01 27.32 4.52
CA GLN A 317 -22.74 26.46 5.47
C GLN A 317 -24.26 26.55 5.28
N LEU A 318 -24.80 27.74 5.03
CA LEU A 318 -26.23 27.92 4.78
C LEU A 318 -26.67 27.19 3.50
N VAL A 319 -25.93 27.36 2.41
CA VAL A 319 -26.23 26.67 1.14
C VAL A 319 -26.14 25.16 1.30
N ARG A 320 -25.08 24.65 1.93
CA ARG A 320 -24.93 23.21 2.16
C ARG A 320 -26.07 22.65 3.04
N GLN A 321 -26.55 23.40 4.03
CA GLN A 321 -27.70 22.99 4.83
C GLN A 321 -28.99 22.94 4.02
N ALA A 322 -29.28 23.97 3.20
CA ALA A 322 -30.46 23.97 2.35
C ALA A 322 -30.42 22.90 1.25
N MET A 323 -29.23 22.43 0.87
CA MET A 323 -29.08 21.28 -0.04
C MET A 323 -29.20 19.93 0.67
N TYR A 324 -28.91 19.88 1.97
CA TYR A 324 -28.98 18.66 2.77
C TYR A 324 -30.41 18.37 3.26
N ASP A 325 -31.17 19.42 3.55
CA ASP A 325 -32.54 19.34 4.07
C ASP A 325 -33.46 20.31 3.32
N ASP A 326 -34.40 19.75 2.56
CA ASP A 326 -35.36 20.50 1.73
C ASP A 326 -36.33 21.37 2.56
N ASP A 327 -36.53 21.05 3.84
CA ASP A 327 -37.40 21.81 4.76
C ASP A 327 -36.68 23.03 5.38
N THR A 328 -35.37 23.18 5.13
CA THR A 328 -34.59 24.29 5.70
C THR A 328 -34.97 25.63 5.05
N THR A 329 -35.49 26.56 5.86
CA THR A 329 -35.71 27.96 5.47
C THR A 329 -34.58 28.87 5.95
N ILE A 330 -33.95 29.62 5.03
CA ILE A 330 -32.87 30.55 5.34
C ILE A 330 -33.41 31.98 5.40
N VAL A 331 -33.20 32.65 6.55
CA VAL A 331 -33.45 34.09 6.71
C VAL A 331 -32.13 34.78 7.06
N MET A 332 -31.70 35.72 6.22
CA MET A 332 -30.46 36.48 6.43
C MET A 332 -30.79 37.94 6.75
N LEU A 333 -30.28 38.43 7.88
CA LEU A 333 -30.35 39.84 8.27
C LEU A 333 -28.99 40.47 8.00
N ASP A 334 -28.92 41.32 6.98
CA ASP A 334 -27.68 41.99 6.57
C ASP A 334 -27.73 43.47 7.01
N PRO A 335 -27.08 43.83 8.13
CA PRO A 335 -26.99 45.23 8.56
C PRO A 335 -25.91 45.94 7.72
N MET A 336 -26.36 46.67 6.70
CA MET A 336 -25.55 47.52 5.82
C MET A 336 -24.53 48.40 6.54
#